data_AF-A0A7W1GR05-F1
#
_entry.id   AF-A0A7W1GR05-F1
#
_cell.length_a   1.000
_cell.length_b   1.000
_cell.length_c   1.000
_cell.angle_alpha   90.00
_cell.angle_beta   90.00
_cell.angle_gamma   90.00
#
_symmetry.space_group_name_H-M   'P 1'
#
loop_
_entity.id
_entity.type
_entity.pdbx_description
1 polymer ?
#
loop_
_entity_poly.entity_id
_entity_poly.type
_entity_poly.pdbx_seq_one_letter_code
_entity_poly.pdbx_strand_id
1 'polypeptide(L)'
;MDRNILAVDVGESFENALDEFFAFLPRLLAFLIILIVGWIVATIIRTVVRKLLEKLGVDRQVRSSQANQYVERAMPGASPSSGIARVVFLLVFAFFFFTAIGALNIPALTDFMNDVLAYLPNILVAIVIFVIAAVVSGAVAAGIAKVMGDTTTGKVAATVVPALVMVIALFMILEQLNIAPEIVRIAFGATMFALALGLALAFGLGGRSVAQRMLEDAYDAGQRNKDQVAQDLQAGRDRAKAEAQSAAEGSGSAAGTAPGAAPTTGQPTTQSFSSPDDPRRTP
;
A
#
# COMPACT_ATOMS: atom_id res chain seq x y z
N MET A 1 -44.74 -67.48 -9.06
CA MET A 1 -43.75 -66.78 -8.20
C MET A 1 -42.41 -67.09 -8.81
N ASP A 2 -42.02 -66.23 -9.74
CA ASP A 2 -41.18 -66.62 -10.86
C ASP A 2 -39.71 -66.46 -10.51
N ARG A 3 -38.95 -67.55 -10.62
CA ARG A 3 -37.50 -67.61 -10.36
C ARG A 3 -36.64 -66.90 -11.42
N ASN A 4 -37.25 -66.18 -12.35
CA ASN A 4 -36.57 -65.54 -13.49
C ASN A 4 -36.00 -64.15 -13.18
N ILE A 5 -36.26 -63.61 -11.98
CA ILE A 5 -35.79 -62.27 -11.57
C ILE A 5 -34.34 -62.28 -11.07
N LEU A 6 -33.77 -63.46 -10.77
CA LEU A 6 -32.40 -63.57 -10.23
C LEU A 6 -31.31 -63.81 -11.29
N ALA A 7 -31.70 -64.21 -12.52
CA ALA A 7 -30.75 -64.52 -13.60
C ALA A 7 -30.52 -63.34 -14.55
N VAL A 8 -31.51 -62.44 -14.69
CA VAL A 8 -31.39 -61.20 -15.49
C VAL A 8 -30.49 -60.19 -14.79
N ASP A 9 -30.50 -60.14 -13.45
CA ASP A 9 -29.78 -59.14 -12.65
C ASP A 9 -28.25 -59.26 -12.72
N VAL A 10 -27.70 -60.47 -12.76
CA VAL A 10 -26.23 -60.66 -12.67
C VAL A 10 -25.54 -60.49 -14.02
N GLY A 11 -26.19 -60.94 -15.10
CA GLY A 11 -25.70 -60.77 -16.47
C GLY A 11 -25.72 -59.30 -16.91
N GLU A 12 -26.85 -58.61 -16.72
CA GLU A 12 -26.96 -57.19 -17.04
C GLU A 12 -26.07 -56.33 -16.14
N SER A 13 -25.93 -56.64 -14.85
CA SER A 13 -24.98 -55.92 -13.97
C SER A 13 -23.53 -56.08 -14.42
N PHE A 14 -23.16 -57.26 -14.93
CA PHE A 14 -21.82 -57.51 -15.43
C PHE A 14 -21.55 -56.79 -16.76
N GLU A 15 -22.50 -56.83 -17.69
CA GLU A 15 -22.42 -56.09 -18.96
C GLU A 15 -22.33 -54.58 -18.71
N ASN A 16 -23.18 -54.05 -17.83
CA ASN A 16 -23.13 -52.63 -17.42
C ASN A 16 -21.80 -52.26 -16.74
N ALA A 17 -21.24 -53.13 -15.89
CA ALA A 17 -19.94 -52.91 -15.25
C ALA A 17 -18.78 -52.95 -16.26
N LEU A 18 -18.85 -53.81 -17.27
CA LEU A 18 -17.86 -53.87 -18.34
C LEU A 18 -17.94 -52.63 -19.24
N ASP A 19 -19.15 -52.18 -19.58
CA ASP A 19 -19.35 -50.96 -20.36
C ASP A 19 -18.84 -49.73 -19.61
N GLU A 20 -19.08 -49.65 -18.29
CA GLU A 20 -18.56 -48.58 -17.45
C GLU A 20 -17.03 -48.63 -17.33
N PHE A 21 -16.43 -49.83 -17.26
CA PHE A 21 -14.98 -50.02 -17.30
C PHE A 21 -14.35 -49.59 -18.62
N PHE A 22 -14.95 -49.95 -19.76
CA PHE A 22 -14.48 -49.49 -21.07
C PHE A 22 -14.70 -47.99 -21.27
N ALA A 23 -15.75 -47.41 -20.70
CA ALA A 23 -15.98 -45.97 -20.70
C ALA A 23 -15.00 -45.19 -19.79
N PHE A 24 -14.41 -45.85 -18.78
CA PHE A 24 -13.39 -45.28 -17.90
C PHE A 24 -12.00 -45.22 -18.57
N LEU A 25 -11.67 -46.16 -19.46
CA LEU A 25 -10.35 -46.25 -20.11
C LEU A 25 -9.94 -44.97 -20.88
N PRO A 26 -10.81 -44.37 -21.72
CA PRO A 26 -10.52 -43.11 -22.40
C PRO A 26 -10.33 -41.94 -21.43
N ARG A 27 -11.11 -41.92 -20.34
CA ARG A 27 -11.03 -40.89 -19.30
C ARG A 27 -9.74 -41.01 -18.51
N LEU A 28 -9.29 -42.23 -18.22
CA LEU A 28 -8.01 -42.51 -17.56
C LEU A 28 -6.83 -42.07 -18.44
N LEU A 29 -6.91 -42.30 -19.75
CA LEU A 29 -5.94 -41.80 -20.71
C LEU A 29 -5.88 -40.26 -20.71
N ALA A 30 -7.05 -39.60 -20.73
CA ALA A 30 -7.12 -38.14 -20.65
C ALA A 30 -6.51 -37.60 -19.34
N PHE A 31 -6.81 -38.24 -18.19
CA PHE A 31 -6.19 -37.95 -16.90
C PHE A 31 -4.66 -38.01 -16.98
N LEU A 32 -4.12 -39.10 -17.55
CA LEU A 32 -2.67 -39.32 -17.61
C LEU A 32 -1.97 -38.28 -18.48
N ILE A 33 -2.58 -37.91 -19.60
CA ILE A 33 -2.07 -36.87 -20.51
C ILE A 33 -2.03 -35.52 -19.79
N ILE A 34 -3.12 -35.13 -19.13
CA ILE A 34 -3.19 -33.85 -18.40
C ILE A 34 -2.15 -33.81 -17.28
N LEU A 35 -1.94 -34.92 -16.56
CA LEU A 35 -0.95 -35.01 -15.50
C LEU A 35 0.48 -34.79 -16.02
N ILE A 36 0.83 -35.40 -17.16
CA ILE A 36 2.14 -35.23 -17.80
C ILE A 36 2.35 -33.77 -18.21
N VAL A 37 1.35 -33.16 -18.86
CA VAL A 37 1.41 -31.75 -19.27
C VAL A 37 1.57 -30.85 -18.05
N GLY A 38 0.81 -31.11 -16.99
CA GLY A 38 0.87 -30.34 -15.75
C GLY A 38 2.22 -30.39 -15.05
N TRP A 39 2.86 -31.56 -15.01
CA TRP A 39 4.21 -31.72 -14.46
C TRP A 39 5.25 -30.87 -15.21
N ILE A 40 5.15 -30.82 -16.54
CA ILE A 40 6.03 -30.00 -17.38
C ILE A 40 5.81 -28.51 -17.08
N VAL A 41 4.55 -28.05 -17.10
CA VAL A 41 4.20 -26.65 -16.83
C VAL A 41 4.62 -26.21 -15.43
N ALA A 42 4.37 -27.03 -14.41
CA ALA A 42 4.77 -26.74 -13.02
C ALA A 42 6.29 -26.55 -12.89
N THR A 43 7.06 -27.40 -13.58
CA THR A 43 8.53 -27.30 -13.59
C THR A 43 9.02 -26.00 -14.23
N ILE A 44 8.36 -25.58 -15.31
CA ILE A 44 8.67 -24.30 -15.99
C ILE A 44 8.38 -23.12 -15.06
N ILE A 45 7.16 -23.04 -14.51
CA ILE A 45 6.75 -21.93 -13.64
C ILE A 45 7.64 -21.85 -12.40
N ARG A 46 7.96 -22.99 -11.77
CA ARG A 46 8.95 -23.06 -10.67
C ARG A 46 10.26 -22.38 -11.04
N THR A 47 10.78 -22.67 -12.24
CA THR A 47 12.05 -22.15 -12.72
C THR A 47 11.98 -20.64 -12.94
N VAL A 48 10.87 -20.15 -13.50
CA VAL A 48 10.65 -18.72 -13.72
C VAL A 48 10.55 -17.97 -12.39
N VAL A 49 9.73 -18.46 -11.45
CA VAL A 49 9.57 -17.85 -10.13
C VAL A 49 10.90 -17.84 -9.38
N ARG A 50 11.65 -18.94 -9.39
CA ARG A 50 12.99 -18.99 -8.80
C ARG A 50 13.90 -17.89 -9.36
N LYS A 51 13.98 -17.78 -10.69
CA LYS A 51 14.81 -16.75 -11.35
C LYS A 51 14.36 -15.32 -11.02
N LEU A 52 13.05 -15.09 -10.92
CA LEU A 52 12.52 -13.78 -10.53
C LEU A 52 12.87 -13.44 -9.08
N LEU A 53 12.73 -14.39 -8.15
CA LEU A 53 13.07 -14.19 -6.73
C LEU A 53 14.57 -13.97 -6.52
N GLU A 54 15.42 -14.68 -7.26
CA GLU A 54 16.88 -14.46 -7.26
C GLU A 54 17.21 -13.05 -7.80
N LYS A 55 16.52 -12.60 -8.85
CA LYS A 55 16.72 -11.27 -9.46
C LYS A 55 16.19 -10.11 -8.59
N LEU A 56 15.16 -10.36 -7.78
CA LEU A 56 14.59 -9.40 -6.83
C LEU A 56 15.44 -9.21 -5.56
N GLY A 57 16.55 -9.95 -5.42
CA GLY A 57 17.52 -9.70 -4.35
C GLY A 57 17.09 -10.19 -2.96
N VAL A 58 16.11 -11.10 -2.88
CA VAL A 58 15.69 -11.74 -1.61
C VAL A 58 16.90 -12.41 -0.93
N ASP A 59 17.81 -13.00 -1.71
CA ASP A 59 19.06 -13.61 -1.22
C ASP A 59 20.11 -12.58 -0.74
N ARG A 60 20.01 -11.31 -1.16
CA ARG A 60 20.93 -10.23 -0.75
C ARG A 60 20.53 -9.63 0.61
N GLN A 61 19.22 -9.56 0.91
CA GLN A 61 18.69 -9.01 2.16
C GLN A 61 18.77 -10.01 3.34
N VAL A 62 18.77 -11.32 3.06
CA VAL A 62 18.82 -12.37 4.10
C VAL A 62 20.25 -12.69 4.56
N ARG A 63 21.28 -12.37 3.75
CA ARG A 63 22.70 -12.56 4.11
C ARG A 63 23.20 -11.64 5.24
N SER A 64 22.48 -10.60 5.62
CA SER A 64 22.90 -9.64 6.65
C SER A 64 22.24 -9.83 8.02
N SER A 65 21.32 -10.78 8.17
CA SER A 65 20.59 -10.97 9.43
C SER A 65 21.07 -12.24 10.12
N GLN A 66 21.45 -12.14 11.40
CA GLN A 66 21.89 -13.23 12.29
C GLN A 66 20.82 -14.34 12.52
N ALA A 67 19.76 -14.38 11.71
CA ALA A 67 18.73 -15.42 11.71
C ALA A 67 19.19 -16.73 11.01
N ASN A 68 20.35 -16.73 10.33
CA ASN A 68 20.84 -17.90 9.60
C ASN A 68 21.18 -19.09 10.51
N GLN A 69 21.60 -18.87 11.77
CA GLN A 69 22.03 -19.97 12.63
C GLN A 69 20.88 -20.90 13.09
N TYR A 70 19.62 -20.47 13.03
CA TYR A 70 18.47 -21.32 13.37
C TYR A 70 17.87 -22.02 12.13
N VAL A 71 17.88 -21.36 10.97
CA VAL A 71 17.33 -21.92 9.72
C VAL A 71 18.28 -22.95 9.11
N GLU A 72 19.58 -22.71 9.17
CA GLU A 72 20.62 -23.61 8.62
C GLU A 72 20.80 -24.89 9.45
N ARG A 73 20.42 -24.84 10.73
CA ARG A 73 20.47 -25.97 11.67
C ARG A 73 19.23 -26.87 11.58
N ALA A 74 18.13 -26.36 11.04
CA ALA A 74 16.90 -27.13 10.80
C ALA A 74 16.86 -27.74 9.39
N MET A 75 17.41 -27.09 8.36
CA MET A 75 17.43 -27.60 6.97
C MET A 75 18.69 -27.13 6.20
N PRO A 76 19.65 -28.02 5.90
CA PRO A 76 20.85 -27.66 5.13
C PRO A 76 20.50 -27.29 3.67
N GLY A 77 20.92 -26.10 3.21
CA GLY A 77 20.88 -25.69 1.80
C GLY A 77 19.61 -24.96 1.31
N ALA A 78 18.72 -24.55 2.22
CA ALA A 78 17.51 -23.82 1.87
C ALA A 78 17.78 -22.32 1.67
N SER A 79 18.01 -21.90 0.42
CA SER A 79 17.75 -20.50 0.07
C SER A 79 16.24 -20.24 0.19
N PRO A 80 15.79 -19.10 0.77
CA PRO A 80 14.37 -18.74 0.84
C PRO A 80 13.69 -18.77 -0.54
N SER A 81 14.45 -18.45 -1.59
CA SER A 81 14.05 -18.51 -3.01
C SER A 81 13.73 -19.94 -3.49
N SER A 82 14.48 -20.95 -3.05
CA SER A 82 14.24 -22.36 -3.40
C SER A 82 13.02 -22.93 -2.68
N GLY A 83 12.79 -22.51 -1.43
CA GLY A 83 11.60 -22.86 -0.65
C GLY A 83 10.31 -22.37 -1.32
N ILE A 84 10.24 -21.08 -1.65
CA ILE A 84 9.07 -20.48 -2.30
C ILE A 84 8.83 -21.10 -3.68
N ALA A 85 9.89 -21.30 -4.48
CA ALA A 85 9.76 -21.96 -5.78
C ALA A 85 9.21 -23.40 -5.65
N ARG A 86 9.58 -24.12 -4.59
CA ARG A 86 9.06 -25.47 -4.31
C ARG A 86 7.58 -25.44 -3.91
N VAL A 87 7.16 -24.45 -3.13
CA VAL A 87 5.74 -24.23 -2.81
C VAL A 87 4.95 -23.90 -4.08
N VAL A 88 5.45 -23.01 -4.94
CA VAL A 88 4.80 -22.71 -6.22
C VAL A 88 4.69 -23.94 -7.11
N PHE A 89 5.75 -24.76 -7.21
CA PHE A 89 5.68 -26.04 -7.92
C PHE A 89 4.56 -26.93 -7.37
N LEU A 90 4.49 -27.07 -6.05
CA LEU A 90 3.47 -27.90 -5.41
C LEU A 90 2.06 -27.39 -5.73
N LEU A 91 1.84 -26.06 -5.66
CA LEU A 91 0.53 -25.47 -5.96
C LEU A 91 0.13 -25.64 -7.42
N VAL A 92 1.04 -25.35 -8.36
CA VAL A 92 0.76 -25.51 -9.79
C VAL A 92 0.56 -26.98 -10.14
N PHE A 93 1.40 -27.88 -9.64
CA PHE A 93 1.23 -29.31 -9.87
C PHE A 93 -0.07 -29.83 -9.27
N ALA A 94 -0.43 -29.40 -8.06
CA ALA A 94 -1.71 -29.75 -7.44
C ALA A 94 -2.89 -29.29 -8.30
N PHE A 95 -2.85 -28.07 -8.85
CA PHE A 95 -3.88 -27.59 -9.76
C PHE A 95 -4.07 -28.49 -10.99
N PHE A 96 -2.98 -28.88 -11.65
CA PHE A 96 -3.06 -29.79 -12.80
C PHE A 96 -3.45 -31.21 -12.40
N PHE A 97 -2.98 -31.68 -11.24
CA PHE A 97 -3.37 -32.96 -10.68
C PHE A 97 -4.89 -33.01 -10.47
N PHE A 98 -5.46 -31.97 -9.85
CA PHE A 98 -6.90 -31.84 -9.75
C PHE A 98 -7.54 -31.78 -11.12
N THR A 99 -7.08 -30.92 -12.05
CA THR A 99 -7.60 -30.86 -13.44
C THR A 99 -7.64 -32.23 -14.12
N ALA A 100 -6.57 -33.03 -13.97
CA ALA A 100 -6.50 -34.39 -14.48
C ALA A 100 -7.60 -35.27 -13.88
N ILE A 101 -7.78 -35.19 -12.54
CA ILE A 101 -8.84 -35.90 -11.83
C ILE A 101 -10.24 -35.55 -12.38
N GLY A 102 -10.49 -34.29 -12.76
CA GLY A 102 -11.76 -33.87 -13.38
C GLY A 102 -12.04 -34.51 -14.73
N ALA A 103 -11.00 -34.87 -15.48
CA ALA A 103 -11.15 -35.60 -16.74
C ALA A 103 -11.73 -37.01 -16.53
N LEU A 104 -11.70 -37.55 -15.30
CA LEU A 104 -12.39 -38.78 -14.93
C LEU A 104 -13.92 -38.62 -14.88
N ASN A 105 -14.42 -37.37 -14.82
CA ASN A 105 -15.83 -37.00 -14.82
C ASN A 105 -16.64 -37.64 -13.66
N ILE A 106 -15.99 -37.82 -12.52
CA ILE A 106 -16.64 -38.33 -11.30
C ILE A 106 -17.33 -37.13 -10.63
N PRO A 107 -18.67 -37.11 -10.45
CA PRO A 107 -19.40 -35.94 -9.96
C PRO A 107 -18.84 -35.33 -8.67
N ALA A 108 -18.48 -36.16 -7.69
CA ALA A 108 -17.88 -35.72 -6.43
C ALA A 108 -16.51 -35.02 -6.59
N LEU A 109 -15.80 -35.30 -7.68
CA LEU A 109 -14.52 -34.70 -8.02
C LEU A 109 -14.67 -33.41 -8.84
N THR A 110 -15.77 -33.25 -9.57
CA THR A 110 -16.08 -32.05 -10.34
C THR A 110 -16.37 -30.86 -9.41
N ASP A 111 -17.06 -31.08 -8.29
CA ASP A 111 -17.32 -30.01 -7.32
C ASP A 111 -16.02 -29.53 -6.66
N PHE A 112 -15.19 -30.47 -6.21
CA PHE A 112 -13.86 -30.17 -5.68
C PHE A 112 -12.97 -29.44 -6.71
N MET A 113 -13.09 -29.79 -8.00
CA MET A 113 -12.40 -29.06 -9.07
C MET A 113 -12.78 -27.60 -9.12
N ASN A 114 -14.08 -27.31 -9.11
CA ASN A 114 -14.59 -25.95 -9.24
C ASN A 114 -14.10 -25.09 -8.08
N ASP A 115 -14.03 -25.64 -6.86
CA ASP A 115 -13.45 -24.97 -5.71
C ASP A 115 -11.95 -24.67 -5.90
N VAL A 116 -11.19 -25.63 -6.43
CA VAL A 116 -9.76 -25.43 -6.75
C VAL A 116 -9.56 -24.38 -7.84
N LEU A 117 -10.36 -24.41 -8.91
CA LEU A 117 -10.33 -23.41 -9.98
C LEU A 117 -10.69 -22.02 -9.45
N ALA A 118 -11.67 -21.92 -8.57
CA ALA A 118 -12.07 -20.67 -7.91
C ALA A 118 -10.97 -20.13 -6.97
N TYR A 119 -10.07 -20.98 -6.49
CA TYR A 119 -8.92 -20.59 -5.70
C TYR A 119 -7.75 -20.03 -6.52
N LEU A 120 -7.63 -20.42 -7.80
CA LEU A 120 -6.52 -20.01 -8.67
C LEU A 120 -6.41 -18.46 -8.86
N PRO A 121 -7.50 -17.71 -9.09
CA PRO A 121 -7.45 -16.24 -9.15
C PRO A 121 -6.87 -15.61 -7.89
N ASN A 122 -7.21 -16.14 -6.72
CA ASN A 122 -6.72 -15.65 -5.43
C ASN A 122 -5.21 -15.85 -5.28
N ILE A 123 -4.67 -17.00 -5.71
CA ILE A 123 -3.23 -17.24 -5.72
C ILE A 123 -2.52 -16.23 -6.62
N LEU A 124 -3.06 -15.93 -7.80
CA LEU A 124 -2.48 -14.95 -8.72
C LEU A 124 -2.42 -13.56 -8.07
N VAL A 125 -3.52 -13.11 -7.46
CA VAL A 125 -3.58 -11.82 -6.77
C VAL A 125 -2.59 -11.78 -5.59
N ALA A 126 -2.47 -12.85 -4.81
CA ALA A 126 -1.51 -12.95 -3.72
C ALA A 126 -0.05 -12.82 -4.20
N ILE A 127 0.31 -13.45 -5.32
CA ILE A 127 1.63 -13.31 -5.93
C ILE A 127 1.88 -11.86 -6.37
N VAL A 128 0.88 -11.21 -6.99
CA VAL A 128 0.98 -9.80 -7.41
C VAL A 128 1.19 -8.88 -6.21
N ILE A 129 0.41 -9.07 -5.13
CA ILE A 129 0.56 -8.31 -3.88
C ILE A 129 1.98 -8.48 -3.32
N PHE A 130 2.49 -9.71 -3.27
CA PHE A 130 3.85 -9.98 -2.78
C PHE A 130 4.92 -9.22 -3.59
N VAL A 131 4.82 -9.26 -4.92
CA VAL A 131 5.78 -8.57 -5.80
C VAL A 131 5.71 -7.06 -5.60
N ILE A 132 4.51 -6.49 -5.58
CA ILE A 132 4.32 -5.05 -5.35
C ILE A 132 4.87 -4.64 -3.99
N ALA A 133 4.55 -5.40 -2.93
CA ALA A 133 5.05 -5.14 -1.59
C ALA A 133 6.58 -5.20 -1.50
N ALA A 134 7.21 -6.18 -2.16
CA ALA A 134 8.67 -6.28 -2.20
C ALA A 134 9.32 -5.06 -2.88
N VAL A 135 8.75 -4.61 -4.01
CA VAL A 135 9.23 -3.40 -4.72
C VAL A 135 9.04 -2.16 -3.86
N VAL A 136 7.87 -1.98 -3.26
CA VAL A 136 7.56 -0.85 -2.38
C VAL A 136 8.48 -0.85 -1.14
N SER A 137 8.68 -2.01 -0.51
CA SER A 137 9.57 -2.18 0.63
C SER A 137 11.00 -1.76 0.29
N GLY A 138 11.52 -2.22 -0.85
CA GLY A 138 12.85 -1.81 -1.34
C GLY A 138 12.96 -0.32 -1.64
N ALA A 139 11.94 0.27 -2.27
CA ALA A 139 11.89 1.70 -2.57
C ALA A 139 11.85 2.55 -1.29
N VAL A 140 11.07 2.14 -0.29
CA VAL A 140 11.01 2.79 1.02
C VAL A 140 12.35 2.70 1.74
N ALA A 141 13.00 1.53 1.75
CA ALA A 141 14.33 1.34 2.34
C ALA A 141 15.37 2.28 1.71
N ALA A 142 15.41 2.33 0.37
CA ALA A 142 16.31 3.18 -0.38
C ALA A 142 16.02 4.68 -0.16
N GLY A 143 14.74 5.06 -0.09
CA GLY A 143 14.31 6.42 0.21
C GLY A 143 14.77 6.87 1.59
N ILE A 144 14.59 6.04 2.62
CA ILE A 144 15.04 6.33 3.98
C ILE A 144 16.56 6.45 4.03
N ALA A 145 17.30 5.52 3.42
CA ALA A 145 18.76 5.58 3.36
C ALA A 145 19.27 6.84 2.65
N LYS A 146 18.58 7.29 1.60
CA LYS A 146 18.93 8.52 0.86
C LYS A 146 18.70 9.78 1.68
N VAL A 147 17.63 9.85 2.46
CA VAL A 147 17.26 11.04 3.24
C VAL A 147 18.03 11.10 4.56
N MET A 148 18.21 9.97 5.24
CA MET A 148 18.80 9.92 6.59
C MET A 148 20.29 9.54 6.59
N GLY A 149 20.86 9.14 5.45
CA GLY A 149 22.26 8.73 5.33
C GLY A 149 22.60 7.51 6.20
N ASP A 150 23.86 7.37 6.57
CA ASP A 150 24.37 6.24 7.38
C ASP A 150 24.17 6.41 8.90
N THR A 151 23.25 7.28 9.31
CA THR A 151 22.96 7.54 10.72
C THR A 151 22.40 6.28 11.41
N THR A 152 22.68 6.12 12.72
CA THR A 152 22.15 4.99 13.51
C THR A 152 20.62 4.92 13.42
N THR A 153 19.95 6.06 13.49
CA THR A 153 18.49 6.16 13.32
C THR A 153 18.05 5.79 11.90
N GLY A 154 18.79 6.23 10.87
CA GLY A 154 18.54 5.87 9.48
C GLY A 154 18.62 4.37 9.23
N LYS A 155 19.60 3.68 9.82
CA LYS A 155 19.76 2.21 9.74
C LYS A 155 18.56 1.48 10.35
N VAL A 156 18.13 1.91 11.53
CA VAL A 156 16.97 1.33 12.21
C VAL A 156 15.70 1.59 11.39
N ALA A 157 15.46 2.82 10.94
CA ALA A 157 14.29 3.16 10.14
C ALA A 157 14.25 2.42 8.79
N ALA A 158 15.38 2.34 8.09
CA ALA A 158 15.52 1.62 6.81
C ALA A 158 15.36 0.10 6.95
N THR A 159 15.38 -0.43 8.18
CA THR A 159 15.11 -1.84 8.46
C THR A 159 13.67 -2.05 8.94
N VAL A 160 13.20 -1.23 9.88
CA VAL A 160 11.90 -1.38 10.54
C VAL A 160 10.75 -1.00 9.61
N VAL A 161 10.82 0.13 8.92
CA VAL A 161 9.70 0.60 8.08
C VAL A 161 9.43 -0.35 6.91
N PRO A 162 10.44 -0.80 6.14
CA PRO A 162 10.22 -1.78 5.08
C PRO A 162 9.75 -3.15 5.60
N ALA A 163 10.18 -3.55 6.81
CA ALA A 163 9.69 -4.76 7.45
C ALA A 163 8.19 -4.65 7.81
N LEU A 164 7.72 -3.49 8.28
CA LEU A 164 6.29 -3.25 8.52
C LEU A 164 5.47 -3.38 7.23
N VAL A 165 5.97 -2.85 6.10
CA VAL A 165 5.32 -3.02 4.78
C VAL A 165 5.17 -4.51 4.43
N MET A 166 6.22 -5.31 4.66
CA MET A 166 6.18 -6.75 4.40
C MET A 166 5.24 -7.51 5.33
N VAL A 167 5.15 -7.12 6.61
CA VAL A 167 4.19 -7.71 7.55
C VAL A 167 2.75 -7.41 7.12
N ILE A 168 2.47 -6.18 6.70
CA ILE A 168 1.15 -5.79 6.17
C ILE A 168 0.82 -6.61 4.91
N ALA A 169 1.79 -6.74 3.99
CA ALA A 169 1.61 -7.54 2.79
C ALA A 169 1.37 -9.03 3.11
N LEU A 170 2.06 -9.58 4.11
CA LEU A 170 1.82 -10.95 4.57
C LEU A 170 0.37 -11.15 5.01
N PHE A 171 -0.17 -10.24 5.83
CA PHE A 171 -1.57 -10.31 6.24
C PHE A 171 -2.53 -10.20 5.04
N MET A 172 -2.29 -9.28 4.12
CA MET A 172 -3.09 -9.17 2.88
C MET A 172 -3.04 -10.45 2.04
N ILE A 173 -1.88 -11.10 1.95
CA ILE A 173 -1.73 -12.37 1.23
C ILE A 173 -2.52 -13.48 1.92
N LEU A 174 -2.44 -13.59 3.25
CA LEU A 174 -3.21 -14.60 4.00
C LEU A 174 -4.72 -14.42 3.81
N GLU A 175 -5.19 -13.17 3.82
CA GLU A 175 -6.57 -12.83 3.54
C GLU A 175 -6.97 -13.18 2.09
N GLN A 176 -6.13 -12.82 1.10
CA GLN A 176 -6.37 -13.13 -0.30
C GLN A 176 -6.44 -14.64 -0.54
N LEU A 177 -5.57 -15.40 0.13
CA LEU A 177 -5.55 -16.86 0.10
C LEU A 177 -6.72 -17.50 0.86
N ASN A 178 -7.67 -16.71 1.38
CA ASN A 178 -8.87 -17.19 2.07
C ASN A 178 -8.54 -18.17 3.23
N ILE A 179 -7.40 -17.98 3.89
CA ILE A 179 -7.00 -18.79 5.04
C ILE A 179 -7.61 -18.13 6.28
N ALA A 180 -8.80 -18.59 6.67
CA ALA A 180 -9.56 -18.05 7.80
C ALA A 180 -9.61 -16.50 7.79
N PRO A 181 -10.09 -15.88 6.69
CA PRO A 181 -9.96 -14.44 6.46
C PRO A 181 -10.60 -13.62 7.58
N GLU A 182 -11.68 -14.12 8.18
CA GLU A 182 -12.34 -13.42 9.27
C GLU A 182 -11.48 -13.37 10.54
N ILE A 183 -10.82 -14.46 10.90
CA ILE A 183 -9.90 -14.49 12.05
C ILE A 183 -8.73 -13.56 11.79
N VAL A 184 -8.16 -13.59 10.57
CA VAL A 184 -7.04 -12.74 10.18
C VAL A 184 -7.43 -11.26 10.21
N ARG A 185 -8.58 -10.89 9.65
CA ARG A 185 -9.10 -9.51 9.64
C ARG A 185 -9.34 -8.98 11.04
N ILE A 186 -10.01 -9.76 11.90
CA ILE A 186 -10.29 -9.38 13.27
C ILE A 186 -8.98 -9.21 14.04
N ALA A 187 -8.05 -10.17 13.94
CA ALA A 187 -6.77 -10.12 14.64
C ALA A 187 -5.90 -8.94 14.17
N PHE A 188 -5.82 -8.71 12.85
CA PHE A 188 -5.10 -7.58 12.27
C PHE A 188 -5.71 -6.25 12.70
N GLY A 189 -7.04 -6.10 12.58
CA GLY A 189 -7.77 -4.91 13.01
C GLY A 189 -7.55 -4.62 14.50
N ALA A 190 -7.63 -5.64 15.35
CA ALA A 190 -7.37 -5.52 16.78
C ALA A 190 -5.92 -5.11 17.07
N THR A 191 -4.95 -5.73 16.39
CA THR A 191 -3.52 -5.44 16.58
C THR A 191 -3.16 -4.04 16.12
N MET A 192 -3.65 -3.63 14.94
CA MET A 192 -3.47 -2.28 14.41
C MET A 192 -4.16 -1.24 15.28
N PHE A 193 -5.34 -1.53 15.80
CA PHE A 193 -6.04 -0.64 16.73
C PHE A 193 -5.27 -0.49 18.04
N ALA A 194 -4.77 -1.59 18.61
CA ALA A 194 -3.95 -1.56 19.82
C ALA A 194 -2.63 -0.78 19.60
N LEU A 195 -1.96 -0.99 18.47
CA LEU A 195 -0.75 -0.24 18.08
C LEU A 195 -1.05 1.25 17.88
N ALA A 196 -2.12 1.57 17.15
CA ALA A 196 -2.53 2.94 16.90
C ALA A 196 -2.86 3.67 18.21
N LEU A 197 -3.62 3.03 19.10
CA LEU A 197 -3.90 3.57 20.43
C LEU A 197 -2.64 3.72 21.27
N GLY A 198 -1.77 2.73 21.28
CA GLY A 198 -0.50 2.78 22.01
C GLY A 198 0.38 3.94 21.56
N LEU A 199 0.55 4.12 20.25
CA LEU A 199 1.29 5.25 19.69
C LEU A 199 0.59 6.58 19.96
N ALA A 200 -0.73 6.65 19.78
CA ALA A 200 -1.51 7.86 20.05
C ALA A 200 -1.38 8.29 21.52
N LEU A 201 -1.42 7.35 22.46
CA LEU A 201 -1.21 7.63 23.89
C LEU A 201 0.24 7.99 24.20
N ALA A 202 1.22 7.29 23.62
CA ALA A 202 2.63 7.58 23.83
C ALA A 202 3.00 9.00 23.37
N PHE A 203 2.57 9.39 22.16
CA PHE A 203 2.79 10.74 21.65
C PHE A 203 1.91 11.78 22.31
N GLY A 204 0.64 11.48 22.58
CA GLY A 204 -0.31 12.40 23.22
C GLY A 204 0.10 12.76 24.65
N LEU A 205 0.42 11.75 25.47
CA LEU A 205 0.85 11.96 26.86
C LEU A 205 2.29 12.48 26.93
N GLY A 206 3.20 11.95 26.09
CA GLY A 206 4.61 12.37 26.07
C GLY A 206 4.84 13.77 25.49
N GLY A 207 4.07 14.16 24.47
CA GLY A 207 4.19 15.46 23.80
C GLY A 207 3.45 16.60 24.49
N ARG A 208 2.63 16.32 25.52
CA ARG A 208 1.79 17.30 26.21
C ARG A 208 2.59 18.52 26.69
N SER A 209 3.77 18.30 27.26
CA SER A 209 4.60 19.40 27.81
C SER A 209 5.18 20.29 26.71
N VAL A 210 5.52 19.71 25.56
CA VAL A 210 6.02 20.47 24.39
C VAL A 210 4.88 21.27 23.78
N ALA A 211 3.71 20.65 23.62
CA ALA A 211 2.51 21.34 23.13
C ALA A 211 2.10 22.50 24.04
N GLN A 212 2.19 22.32 25.37
CA GLN A 212 1.92 23.38 26.33
C GLN A 212 2.87 24.56 26.17
N ARG A 213 4.19 24.31 26.13
CA ARG A 213 5.19 25.37 25.95
C ARG A 213 5.00 26.12 24.64
N MET A 214 4.74 25.39 23.56
CA MET A 214 4.54 25.99 22.24
C MET A 214 3.29 26.89 22.21
N LEU A 215 2.23 26.53 22.96
CA LEU A 215 1.04 27.38 23.13
C LEU A 215 1.32 28.60 24.02
N GLU A 216 2.05 28.43 25.12
CA GLU A 216 2.46 29.52 26.02
C GLU A 216 3.33 30.54 25.26
N ASP A 217 4.35 30.08 24.54
CA ASP A 217 5.21 30.94 23.73
C ASP A 217 4.43 31.70 22.66
N ALA A 218 3.48 31.02 21.99
CA ALA A 218 2.62 31.65 21.00
C ALA A 218 1.67 32.69 21.61
N TYR A 219 1.13 32.40 22.80
CA TYR A 219 0.24 33.32 23.52
C TYR A 219 1.01 34.57 23.97
N ASP A 220 2.18 34.39 24.58
CA ASP A 220 3.06 35.48 25.03
C ASP A 220 3.54 36.33 23.86
N ALA A 221 3.95 35.71 22.76
CA ALA A 221 4.33 36.42 21.54
C ALA A 221 3.15 37.24 20.99
N GLY A 222 1.94 36.68 21.03
CA GLY A 222 0.71 37.39 20.66
C GLY A 222 0.41 38.58 21.58
N GLN A 223 0.75 38.50 22.86
CA GLN A 223 0.50 39.54 23.84
C GLN A 223 1.49 40.70 23.72
N ARG A 224 2.78 40.41 23.53
CA ARG A 224 3.81 41.44 23.28
C ARG A 224 3.56 42.23 22.00
N ASN A 225 2.98 41.59 20.98
CA ASN A 225 2.57 42.27 19.76
C ASN A 225 1.38 43.20 19.98
N LYS A 226 0.45 42.91 20.91
CA LYS A 226 -0.65 43.83 21.23
C LYS A 226 -0.14 45.14 21.84
N ASP A 227 0.87 45.06 22.71
CA ASP A 227 1.44 46.26 23.35
C ASP A 227 2.18 47.13 22.34
N GLN A 228 2.93 46.53 21.41
CA GLN A 228 3.59 47.24 20.31
C GLN A 228 2.57 47.84 19.34
N VAL A 229 1.55 47.07 18.94
CA VAL A 229 0.48 47.55 18.05
C VAL A 229 -0.31 48.68 18.72
N ALA A 230 -0.56 48.62 20.03
CA ALA A 230 -1.24 49.69 20.76
C ALA A 230 -0.40 50.98 20.82
N GLN A 231 0.93 50.86 20.98
CA GLN A 231 1.85 52.01 20.95
C GLN A 231 1.93 52.63 19.55
N ASP A 232 2.03 51.81 18.50
CA ASP A 232 2.05 52.27 17.12
C ASP A 232 0.73 52.96 16.74
N LEU A 233 -0.40 52.45 17.24
CA LEU A 233 -1.71 53.07 17.02
C LEU A 233 -1.83 54.44 17.70
N GLN A 234 -1.25 54.59 18.89
CA GLN A 234 -1.25 55.86 19.62
C GLN A 234 -0.35 56.88 18.92
N ALA A 235 0.87 56.50 18.54
CA ALA A 235 1.77 57.35 17.78
C ALA A 235 1.19 57.77 16.42
N GLY A 236 0.44 56.87 15.75
CA GLY A 236 -0.30 57.18 14.53
C GLY A 236 -1.46 58.15 14.75
N ARG A 237 -2.22 58.00 15.85
CA ARG A 237 -3.30 58.94 16.22
C ARG A 237 -2.78 60.33 16.53
N ASP A 238 -1.66 60.44 17.22
CA ASP A 238 -1.08 61.74 17.59
C ASP A 238 -0.53 62.47 16.36
N ARG A 239 0.11 61.75 15.44
CA ARG A 239 0.48 62.28 14.12
C ARG A 239 -0.74 62.77 13.33
N ALA A 240 -1.81 61.97 13.27
CA ALA A 240 -3.03 62.35 12.55
C ALA A 240 -3.71 63.60 13.15
N LYS A 241 -3.69 63.76 14.49
CA LYS A 241 -4.21 64.98 15.14
C LYS A 241 -3.36 66.21 14.85
N ALA A 242 -2.03 66.07 14.86
CA ALA A 242 -1.11 67.16 14.54
C ALA A 242 -1.28 67.63 13.09
N GLU A 243 -1.41 66.69 12.14
CA GLU A 243 -1.71 66.99 10.74
C GLU A 243 -3.08 67.68 10.58
N ALA A 244 -4.11 67.22 11.29
CA ALA A 244 -5.44 67.84 11.27
C ALA A 244 -5.46 69.26 11.85
N GLN A 245 -4.72 69.52 12.93
CA GLN A 245 -4.55 70.87 13.49
C GLN A 245 -3.77 71.79 12.55
N SER A 246 -2.68 71.27 11.95
CA SER A 246 -1.88 72.03 10.97
C SER A 246 -2.70 72.39 9.73
N ALA A 247 -3.59 71.49 9.29
CA ALA A 247 -4.53 71.74 8.20
C ALA A 247 -5.62 72.76 8.59
N ALA A 248 -6.12 72.71 9.83
CA ALA A 248 -7.08 73.69 10.35
C ALA A 248 -6.45 75.09 10.52
N GLU A 249 -5.20 75.19 10.98
CA GLU A 249 -4.47 76.46 11.10
C GLU A 249 -4.05 77.01 9.72
N GLY A 250 -3.60 76.15 8.81
CA GLY A 250 -3.30 76.52 7.42
C GLY A 250 -4.52 77.04 6.66
N SER A 251 -5.72 76.59 7.01
CA SER A 251 -6.97 77.11 6.44
C SER A 251 -7.38 78.50 6.96
N GLY A 252 -6.76 79.01 8.03
CA GLY A 252 -6.96 80.37 8.53
C GLY A 252 -6.10 81.46 7.86
N SER A 253 -5.05 81.07 7.12
CA SER A 253 -4.08 82.01 6.50
C SER A 253 -4.11 82.03 4.97
N ALA A 254 -5.09 81.39 4.32
CA ALA A 254 -5.25 81.38 2.87
C ALA A 254 -6.49 82.16 2.38
N ALA A 255 -6.94 83.17 3.12
CA ALA A 255 -7.84 84.20 2.60
C ALA A 255 -7.02 85.31 1.91
N GLY A 256 -6.61 85.08 0.67
CA GLY A 256 -6.07 86.14 -0.17
C GLY A 256 -5.08 85.67 -1.21
N THR A 257 -5.58 85.30 -2.39
CA THR A 257 -5.30 85.95 -3.69
C THR A 257 -5.57 84.94 -4.80
N ALA A 258 -6.68 85.13 -5.51
CA ALA A 258 -6.88 84.61 -6.86
C ALA A 258 -6.09 85.48 -7.85
N PRO A 259 -5.69 84.95 -9.01
CA PRO A 259 -6.46 85.28 -10.22
C PRO A 259 -6.69 84.06 -11.14
N GLY A 260 -7.83 84.07 -11.82
CA GLY A 260 -8.32 82.96 -12.64
C GLY A 260 -7.95 82.99 -14.12
N ALA A 261 -8.32 81.90 -14.81
CA ALA A 261 -8.95 81.85 -16.14
C ALA A 261 -9.22 80.37 -16.51
N ALA A 262 -10.43 80.08 -17.01
CA ALA A 262 -10.92 78.77 -17.47
C ALA A 262 -10.79 78.66 -19.02
N PRO A 263 -11.38 77.67 -19.74
CA PRO A 263 -11.66 76.24 -19.50
C PRO A 263 -11.14 75.33 -20.65
N THR A 264 -11.27 73.99 -20.58
CA THR A 264 -11.83 73.11 -21.66
C THR A 264 -11.73 71.59 -21.37
N THR A 265 -12.91 70.97 -21.30
CA THR A 265 -13.35 69.65 -21.83
C THR A 265 -12.35 68.50 -22.09
N GLY A 266 -12.66 67.30 -21.55
CA GLY A 266 -12.23 66.02 -22.12
C GLY A 266 -12.41 64.79 -21.22
N GLN A 267 -13.62 64.19 -21.26
CA GLN A 267 -14.05 62.78 -21.01
C GLN A 267 -13.33 61.79 -20.04
N PRO A 268 -14.10 60.85 -19.46
CA PRO A 268 -13.58 59.81 -18.57
C PRO A 268 -13.05 58.60 -19.36
N THR A 269 -11.91 58.04 -18.96
CA THR A 269 -11.50 56.72 -19.43
C THR A 269 -11.01 55.87 -18.26
N THR A 270 -11.67 54.73 -18.16
CA THR A 270 -11.42 53.57 -17.32
C THR A 270 -10.07 52.91 -17.59
N GLN A 271 -9.67 52.03 -16.66
CA GLN A 271 -8.58 51.05 -16.74
C GLN A 271 -7.19 51.66 -16.46
N SER A 272 -6.33 51.08 -15.64
CA SER A 272 -5.89 49.69 -15.73
C SER A 272 -5.07 49.28 -14.50
N PHE A 273 -5.32 48.05 -14.06
CA PHE A 273 -4.51 47.28 -13.13
C PHE A 273 -3.08 47.13 -13.68
N SER A 274 -2.05 47.36 -12.86
CA SER A 274 -0.68 46.92 -13.18
C SER A 274 -0.05 46.27 -11.96
N SER A 275 -0.06 44.94 -11.97
CA SER A 275 0.82 44.08 -11.17
C SER A 275 2.28 44.41 -11.41
N PRO A 276 3.14 44.32 -10.38
CA PRO A 276 4.56 44.04 -10.57
C PRO A 276 4.73 42.52 -10.56
N ASP A 277 4.77 41.93 -11.75
CA ASP A 277 5.36 40.61 -11.99
C ASP A 277 6.82 40.88 -12.36
N ASP A 278 7.74 40.59 -11.43
CA ASP A 278 9.18 40.58 -11.69
C ASP A 278 9.63 39.15 -11.95
N PRO A 279 9.82 38.81 -13.22
CA PRO A 279 10.91 37.93 -13.57
C PRO A 279 11.64 38.49 -14.78
N ARG A 280 12.92 38.83 -14.60
CA ARG A 280 14.01 38.34 -15.46
C ARG A 280 15.34 39.03 -15.11
N ARG A 281 16.36 38.17 -14.97
CA ARG A 281 17.67 38.21 -15.65
C ARG A 281 18.82 38.10 -14.66
N THR A 282 19.42 36.92 -14.65
CA THR A 282 20.87 36.82 -14.82
C THR A 282 21.16 35.89 -16.00
N PRO A 283 22.17 36.23 -16.83
CA PRO A 283 22.62 35.42 -17.96
C PRO A 283 23.30 34.11 -17.54
#